data_AF-A0A0G4FDH0-F1
#
_entry.id   AF-A0A0G4FDH0-F1
#
_cell.length_a   1.000
_cell.length_b   1.000
_cell.length_c   1.000
_cell.angle_alpha   90.00
_cell.angle_beta   90.00
_cell.angle_gamma   90.00
#
_symmetry.space_group_name_H-M   'P 1'
#
loop_
_entity.id
_entity.type
_entity.pdbx_description
1 polymer ?
#
loop_
_entity_poly.entity_id
_entity_poly.type
_entity_poly.pdbx_seq_one_letter_code
_entity_poly.pdbx_strand_id
1 'polypeptide(L)'
;MEKKEPCDIEDLLVQSAAMPSRGPESLEEVVSSGLCSSCGACEAVLGSEAVSMQFQEPHSRLRPCFHRRLTPEEQKKVLKICPGAFVGGQEGMAGMVHTNDPVVGGYVSMHCGHAADPGVRHKAAAGGGLTALALHLLESGEVQCIVHANPSVYYRDLTSSGSRVSRTKEELLGGMGSRYARTAVLQGISDVICSGELFALIGKPCDINAMVNGLGSVWKGANCRYLLSISCGMYPDGTTPDKFLQMHKIESEDVETFQWRGNGCPGDCPGVVTKSGKSFAMDYVDFWTVPPRNHSILHTWQWRCKLCPDYLGMQADVVVMDCWPRSEPEHRDSMTPSRAGERDGWVYIVARTPQGSGLVQRAEEAGTLVLYEDRTPGFEDIRFRQPHQVRRALTQWSRRLAHSESSHPVPPRVFRWGERQSRLPKQHCGGRIC
;
A
#
# COMPACT_ATOMS: atom_id res chain seq x y z
N MET A 1 39.71 -18.57 25.01
CA MET A 1 38.73 -17.77 24.27
C MET A 1 37.70 -18.72 23.69
N GLU A 2 36.64 -18.98 24.44
CA GLU A 2 35.54 -19.83 23.98
C GLU A 2 34.81 -19.14 22.82
N LYS A 3 34.62 -19.90 21.73
CA LYS A 3 33.79 -19.48 20.60
C LYS A 3 32.35 -19.42 21.09
N LYS A 4 31.75 -18.22 21.15
CA LYS A 4 30.30 -18.09 21.28
C LYS A 4 29.65 -18.78 20.07
N GLU A 5 28.87 -19.81 20.33
CA GLU A 5 27.96 -20.40 19.35
C GLU A 5 27.00 -19.33 18.82
N PRO A 6 26.61 -19.38 17.54
CA PRO A 6 25.61 -18.47 17.00
C PRO A 6 24.30 -18.72 17.74
N CYS A 7 23.72 -17.64 18.30
CA CYS A 7 22.39 -17.68 18.92
C CYS A 7 21.40 -18.20 17.87
N ASP A 8 20.89 -19.42 18.08
CA ASP A 8 19.88 -20.04 17.26
C ASP A 8 18.64 -19.12 17.26
N ILE A 9 18.25 -18.65 16.08
CA ILE A 9 17.05 -17.78 15.91
C ILE A 9 15.79 -18.49 16.42
N GLU A 10 15.79 -19.83 16.48
CA GLU A 10 14.73 -20.66 17.06
C GLU A 10 14.59 -20.45 18.59
N ASP A 11 15.68 -20.24 19.33
CA ASP A 11 15.63 -20.09 20.80
C ASP A 11 15.05 -18.73 21.24
N LEU A 12 15.14 -17.70 20.39
CA LEU A 12 14.48 -16.40 20.63
C LEU A 12 12.96 -16.45 20.40
N LEU A 13 12.43 -17.52 19.81
CA LEU A 13 11.02 -17.65 19.43
C LEU A 13 10.18 -18.49 20.42
N VAL A 14 10.81 -19.14 21.42
CA VAL A 14 10.15 -20.15 22.27
C VAL A 14 9.58 -19.61 23.59
N GLN A 15 9.85 -18.36 23.98
CA GLN A 15 9.21 -17.77 25.17
C GLN A 15 7.95 -16.98 24.80
N SER A 16 6.87 -17.67 24.43
CA SER A 16 5.56 -17.05 24.24
C SER A 16 4.93 -16.71 25.60
N ALA A 17 5.32 -15.58 26.18
CA ALA A 17 4.46 -14.91 27.15
C ALA A 17 3.10 -14.64 26.47
N ALA A 18 2.00 -14.99 27.14
CA ALA A 18 0.65 -14.71 26.63
C ALA A 18 0.54 -13.20 26.36
N MET A 19 0.40 -12.80 25.08
CA MET A 19 0.23 -11.39 24.75
C MET A 19 -1.03 -10.85 25.44
N PRO A 20 -0.97 -9.66 26.06
CA PRO A 20 -2.17 -8.98 26.56
C PRO A 20 -3.20 -8.87 25.42
N SER A 21 -4.42 -9.37 25.61
CA SER A 21 -5.29 -9.78 24.50
C SER A 21 -6.31 -8.73 24.04
N ARG A 22 -6.14 -7.46 24.40
CA ARG A 22 -7.16 -6.44 24.12
C ARG A 22 -6.83 -5.68 22.83
N GLY A 23 -7.69 -5.83 21.83
CA GLY A 23 -7.74 -4.92 20.68
C GLY A 23 -8.41 -3.59 21.07
N PRO A 24 -8.38 -2.57 20.19
CA PRO A 24 -8.99 -1.27 20.49
C PRO A 24 -10.51 -1.39 20.64
N GLU A 25 -11.08 -0.73 21.64
CA GLU A 25 -12.52 -0.72 21.93
C GLU A 25 -13.23 0.52 21.40
N SER A 26 -12.50 1.54 20.95
CA SER A 26 -13.05 2.71 20.28
C SER A 26 -12.17 3.19 19.13
N LEU A 27 -12.75 3.96 18.21
CA LEU A 27 -12.02 4.62 17.13
C LEU A 27 -11.01 5.64 17.66
N GLU A 28 -11.32 6.31 18.77
CA GLU A 28 -10.41 7.19 19.49
C GLU A 28 -9.17 6.42 19.98
N GLU A 29 -9.34 5.20 20.50
CA GLU A 29 -8.24 4.33 20.94
C GLU A 29 -7.35 3.91 19.76
N VAL A 30 -7.95 3.64 18.59
CA VAL A 30 -7.19 3.39 17.34
C VAL A 30 -6.31 4.60 16.98
N VAL A 31 -6.83 5.82 17.13
CA VAL A 31 -6.11 7.04 16.76
C VAL A 31 -5.01 7.35 17.78
N SER A 32 -5.35 7.39 19.07
CA SER A 32 -4.42 7.73 20.15
C SER A 32 -3.28 6.72 20.29
N SER A 33 -3.52 5.47 19.90
CA SER A 33 -2.50 4.40 19.90
C SER A 33 -1.69 4.33 18.61
N GLY A 34 -1.88 5.30 17.71
CA GLY A 34 -1.13 5.38 16.46
C GLY A 34 -1.43 4.25 15.49
N LEU A 35 -2.59 3.58 15.62
CA LEU A 35 -3.03 2.47 14.77
C LEU A 35 -3.85 2.94 13.55
N CYS A 36 -4.27 4.20 13.49
CA CYS A 36 -5.01 4.71 12.32
C CYS A 36 -4.14 4.70 11.03
N SER A 37 -4.67 4.14 9.94
CA SER A 37 -4.01 4.08 8.62
C SER A 37 -4.42 5.20 7.66
N SER A 38 -5.32 6.10 8.06
CA SER A 38 -5.87 7.19 7.23
C SER A 38 -6.79 6.76 6.08
N CYS A 39 -7.38 5.56 6.08
CA CYS A 39 -8.15 5.06 4.93
C CYS A 39 -9.46 5.82 4.62
N GLY A 40 -10.06 6.52 5.59
CA GLY A 40 -11.31 7.27 5.41
C GLY A 40 -12.61 6.48 5.61
N ALA A 41 -12.53 5.17 5.89
CA ALA A 41 -13.71 4.33 5.98
C ALA A 41 -14.68 4.71 7.13
N CYS A 42 -14.18 5.29 8.22
CA CYS A 42 -15.01 5.73 9.35
C CYS A 42 -15.94 6.89 8.97
N GLU A 43 -15.44 7.91 8.25
CA GLU A 43 -16.26 9.00 7.71
C GLU A 43 -17.31 8.45 6.73
N ALA A 44 -16.93 7.55 5.83
CA ALA A 44 -17.88 6.97 4.88
C ALA A 44 -19.03 6.22 5.56
N VAL A 45 -18.78 5.53 6.68
CA VAL A 45 -19.79 4.76 7.41
C VAL A 45 -20.69 5.61 8.30
N LEU A 46 -20.13 6.65 8.93
CA LEU A 46 -20.81 7.44 9.96
C LEU A 46 -21.33 8.79 9.45
N GLY A 47 -20.84 9.24 8.30
CA GLY A 47 -21.10 10.57 7.75
C GLY A 47 -20.20 11.65 8.35
N SER A 48 -19.99 12.72 7.58
CA SER A 48 -19.16 13.88 7.94
C SER A 48 -19.63 14.60 9.21
N GLU A 49 -20.93 14.54 9.52
CA GLU A 49 -21.52 15.12 10.73
C GLU A 49 -21.10 14.41 12.02
N ALA A 50 -20.66 13.15 11.93
CA ALA A 50 -20.16 12.40 13.07
C ALA A 50 -18.64 12.44 13.12
N VAL A 51 -18.00 12.12 11.98
CA VAL A 51 -16.56 12.03 11.82
C VAL A 51 -16.17 12.54 10.44
N SER A 52 -15.22 13.46 10.38
CA SER A 52 -14.60 13.88 9.12
C SER A 52 -13.09 13.69 9.15
N MET A 53 -12.50 13.20 8.07
CA MET A 53 -11.06 13.10 7.91
C MET A 53 -10.45 14.49 7.70
N GLN A 54 -9.63 14.94 8.65
CA GLN A 54 -8.98 16.25 8.63
C GLN A 54 -7.47 16.12 8.87
N PHE A 55 -6.70 17.10 8.41
CA PHE A 55 -5.28 17.20 8.73
C PHE A 55 -5.11 17.54 10.21
N GLN A 56 -4.23 16.79 10.88
CA GLN A 56 -3.90 17.02 12.27
C GLN A 56 -2.41 17.35 12.42
N GLU A 57 -2.16 18.48 13.06
CA GLU A 57 -0.84 18.94 13.48
C GLU A 57 -0.28 18.09 14.64
N PRO A 58 1.06 18.04 14.83
CA PRO A 58 2.11 18.73 14.08
C PRO A 58 2.63 17.98 12.84
N HIS A 59 2.00 16.87 12.47
CA HIS A 59 2.52 15.95 11.43
C HIS A 59 1.69 15.99 10.13
N SER A 60 0.74 16.92 10.03
CA SER A 60 -0.24 17.05 8.95
C SER A 60 -0.89 15.72 8.53
N ARG A 61 -1.12 14.82 9.50
CA ARG A 61 -1.63 13.48 9.21
C ARG A 61 -3.13 13.57 9.00
N LEU A 62 -3.63 12.90 7.97
CA LEU A 62 -5.07 12.77 7.80
C LEU A 62 -5.63 11.79 8.84
N ARG A 63 -6.50 12.28 9.72
CA ARG A 63 -7.06 11.54 10.86
C ARG A 63 -8.54 11.89 11.05
N PRO A 64 -9.34 10.98 11.64
CA PRO A 64 -10.72 11.31 11.97
C PRO A 64 -10.76 12.42 13.03
N CYS A 65 -11.48 13.49 12.71
CA CYS A 65 -11.93 14.53 13.63
C CYS A 65 -13.37 14.20 14.05
N PHE A 66 -13.63 14.16 15.34
CA PHE A 66 -14.91 13.75 15.92
C PHE A 66 -15.75 14.99 16.23
N HIS A 67 -16.94 15.10 15.64
CA HIS A 67 -17.85 16.24 15.85
C HIS A 67 -18.87 15.99 16.94
N ARG A 68 -19.04 14.71 17.30
CA ARG A 68 -19.83 14.27 18.45
C ARG A 68 -19.29 12.96 18.98
N ARG A 69 -19.75 12.60 20.18
CA ARG A 69 -19.51 11.27 20.73
C ARG A 69 -20.22 10.21 19.88
N LEU A 70 -19.49 9.15 19.54
CA LEU A 70 -20.05 7.99 18.86
C LEU A 70 -20.77 7.07 19.85
N THR A 71 -21.90 6.51 19.45
CA THR A 71 -22.61 5.51 20.27
C THR A 71 -21.85 4.18 20.30
N PRO A 72 -22.10 3.30 21.28
CA PRO A 72 -21.51 1.96 21.30
C PRO A 72 -21.74 1.17 20.01
N GLU A 73 -22.91 1.31 19.39
CA GLU A 73 -23.26 0.65 18.13
C GLU A 73 -22.43 1.20 16.96
N GLU A 74 -22.23 2.52 16.91
CA GLU A 74 -21.40 3.17 15.90
C GLU A 74 -19.94 2.76 16.04
N GLN A 75 -19.41 2.75 17.27
CA GLN A 75 -18.05 2.27 17.57
C GLN A 75 -17.86 0.83 17.10
N LYS A 76 -18.79 -0.07 17.45
CA LYS A 76 -18.75 -1.46 17.01
C LYS A 76 -18.80 -1.58 15.49
N LYS A 77 -19.64 -0.79 14.82
CA LYS A 77 -19.79 -0.79 13.36
C LYS A 77 -18.49 -0.36 12.67
N VAL A 78 -17.85 0.73 13.10
CA VAL A 78 -16.60 1.21 12.49
C VAL A 78 -15.39 0.36 12.84
N LEU A 79 -15.29 -0.16 14.07
CA LEU A 79 -14.19 -1.04 14.46
C LEU A 79 -14.21 -2.36 13.68
N LYS A 80 -15.40 -2.86 13.31
CA LYS A 80 -15.52 -4.06 12.46
C LYS A 80 -14.81 -3.91 11.13
N ILE A 81 -14.82 -2.70 10.54
CA ILE A 81 -14.16 -2.43 9.26
C ILE A 81 -12.77 -1.82 9.41
N CYS A 82 -12.44 -1.26 10.58
CA CYS A 82 -11.22 -0.50 10.76
C CYS A 82 -9.99 -1.42 10.64
N PRO A 83 -9.09 -1.17 9.67
CA PRO A 83 -7.89 -1.97 9.52
C PRO A 83 -6.96 -1.80 10.73
N GLY A 84 -7.12 -0.74 11.54
CA GLY A 84 -6.39 -0.55 12.80
C GLY A 84 -6.89 -1.38 13.96
N ALA A 85 -8.09 -1.96 13.86
CA ALA A 85 -8.64 -2.87 14.84
C ALA A 85 -8.46 -4.33 14.41
N PHE A 86 -8.70 -4.62 13.13
CA PHE A 86 -8.66 -5.99 12.61
C PHE A 86 -8.15 -6.05 11.17
N VAL A 87 -7.32 -7.06 10.89
CA VAL A 87 -6.87 -7.42 9.54
C VAL A 87 -7.03 -8.93 9.40
N GLY A 88 -7.87 -9.37 8.45
CA GLY A 88 -8.07 -10.78 8.18
C GLY A 88 -6.82 -11.46 7.60
N GLY A 89 -6.79 -12.79 7.66
CA GLY A 89 -5.86 -13.59 6.88
C GLY A 89 -6.50 -14.13 5.61
N GLN A 90 -5.78 -15.02 4.92
CA GLN A 90 -6.21 -15.66 3.68
C GLN A 90 -6.88 -17.03 3.94
N GLU A 91 -7.50 -17.25 5.10
CA GLU A 91 -8.03 -18.57 5.48
C GLU A 91 -9.10 -19.08 4.49
N GLY A 92 -9.89 -18.17 3.92
CA GLY A 92 -10.90 -18.50 2.91
C GLY A 92 -10.33 -18.88 1.54
N MET A 93 -9.03 -18.71 1.31
CA MET A 93 -8.35 -19.02 0.05
C MET A 93 -7.69 -20.41 0.05
N ALA A 94 -7.93 -21.21 1.09
CA ALA A 94 -7.39 -22.56 1.21
C ALA A 94 -7.82 -23.43 0.01
N GLY A 95 -6.84 -24.08 -0.64
CA GLY A 95 -7.07 -24.94 -1.82
C GLY A 95 -7.17 -24.18 -3.15
N MET A 96 -7.21 -22.84 -3.14
CA MET A 96 -7.18 -22.01 -4.36
C MET A 96 -5.79 -21.47 -4.69
N VAL A 97 -4.88 -21.48 -3.71
CA VAL A 97 -3.52 -20.93 -3.83
C VAL A 97 -2.47 -22.04 -3.93
N HIS A 98 -1.43 -21.82 -4.73
CA HIS A 98 -0.40 -22.82 -5.00
C HIS A 98 0.39 -23.26 -3.77
N THR A 99 0.63 -22.32 -2.87
CA THR A 99 1.58 -22.43 -1.76
C THR A 99 1.30 -21.32 -0.76
N ASN A 100 1.69 -21.50 0.50
CA ASN A 100 1.53 -20.47 1.52
C ASN A 100 2.87 -20.13 2.16
N ASP A 101 3.55 -19.16 1.56
CA ASP A 101 4.80 -18.63 2.07
C ASP A 101 4.53 -17.69 3.27
N PRO A 102 5.27 -17.82 4.38
CA PRO A 102 5.01 -17.04 5.59
C PRO A 102 5.28 -15.53 5.43
N VAL A 103 6.00 -15.11 4.39
CA VAL A 103 6.31 -13.71 4.12
C VAL A 103 5.43 -13.18 2.99
N VAL A 104 5.34 -13.93 1.90
CA VAL A 104 4.68 -13.51 0.65
C VAL A 104 3.17 -13.77 0.67
N GLY A 105 2.72 -14.76 1.45
CA GLY A 105 1.34 -15.23 1.49
C GLY A 105 0.98 -16.11 0.29
N GLY A 106 -0.26 -16.58 0.26
CA GLY A 106 -0.81 -17.38 -0.83
C GLY A 106 -1.11 -16.58 -2.08
N TYR A 107 -0.94 -17.22 -3.24
CA TYR A 107 -1.25 -16.67 -4.56
C TYR A 107 -1.76 -17.74 -5.52
N VAL A 108 -2.49 -17.31 -6.55
CA VAL A 108 -2.96 -18.13 -7.68
C VAL A 108 -2.04 -18.02 -8.89
N SER A 109 -1.50 -16.85 -9.18
CA SER A 109 -0.46 -16.74 -10.21
C SER A 109 0.46 -15.56 -9.94
N MET A 110 1.69 -15.65 -10.43
CA MET A 110 2.69 -14.60 -10.36
C MET A 110 3.25 -14.34 -11.74
N HIS A 111 3.42 -13.08 -12.09
CA HIS A 111 3.86 -12.66 -13.41
C HIS A 111 4.82 -11.48 -13.31
N CYS A 112 5.66 -11.31 -14.31
CA CYS A 112 6.45 -10.10 -14.53
C CYS A 112 5.93 -9.44 -15.81
N GLY A 113 5.71 -8.13 -15.81
CA GLY A 113 5.14 -7.47 -16.98
C GLY A 113 5.06 -5.95 -16.87
N HIS A 114 4.42 -5.34 -17.87
CA HIS A 114 4.18 -3.90 -17.95
C HIS A 114 2.93 -3.57 -18.78
N ALA A 115 2.46 -2.32 -18.69
CA ALA A 115 1.41 -1.79 -19.55
C ALA A 115 1.84 -1.81 -21.02
N ALA A 116 0.96 -2.26 -21.91
CA ALA A 116 1.28 -2.34 -23.34
C ALA A 116 1.42 -0.95 -23.99
N ASP A 117 0.61 0.02 -23.55
CA ASP A 117 0.70 1.41 -24.00
C ASP A 117 2.00 2.05 -23.48
N PRO A 118 2.95 2.45 -24.37
CA PRO A 118 4.23 3.02 -23.95
C PRO A 118 4.09 4.35 -23.19
N GLY A 119 3.06 5.14 -23.47
CA GLY A 119 2.76 6.38 -22.78
C GLY A 119 2.27 6.14 -21.36
N VAL A 120 1.43 5.12 -21.15
CA VAL A 120 1.03 4.66 -19.82
C VAL A 120 2.23 4.14 -19.05
N ARG A 121 3.03 3.27 -19.68
CA ARG A 121 4.23 2.68 -19.09
C ARG A 121 5.21 3.76 -18.63
N HIS A 122 5.48 4.76 -19.46
CA HIS A 122 6.40 5.84 -19.14
C HIS A 122 5.88 6.76 -18.02
N LYS A 123 4.59 7.12 -18.03
CA LYS A 123 4.00 8.02 -17.04
C LYS A 123 3.76 7.37 -15.67
N ALA A 124 3.59 6.05 -15.63
CA ALA A 124 3.38 5.33 -14.39
C ALA A 124 4.61 5.37 -13.49
N ALA A 125 4.43 5.06 -12.20
CA ALA A 125 5.54 5.02 -11.24
C ALA A 125 6.60 3.93 -11.56
N ALA A 126 6.18 2.90 -12.28
CA ALA A 126 7.00 1.77 -12.72
C ALA A 126 6.39 1.25 -14.03
N GLY A 127 6.30 -0.06 -14.23
CA GLY A 127 5.73 -0.65 -15.45
C GLY A 127 4.22 -0.43 -15.71
N GLY A 128 3.48 0.35 -14.91
CA GLY A 128 2.08 0.68 -15.21
C GLY A 128 1.04 -0.43 -15.06
N GLY A 129 1.37 -1.55 -14.41
CA GLY A 129 0.48 -2.73 -14.32
C GLY A 129 -0.91 -2.44 -13.74
N LEU A 130 -1.03 -1.67 -12.65
CA LEU A 130 -2.35 -1.31 -12.10
C LEU A 130 -3.18 -0.47 -13.05
N THR A 131 -2.57 0.50 -13.73
CA THR A 131 -3.25 1.33 -14.72
C THR A 131 -3.73 0.49 -15.89
N ALA A 132 -2.90 -0.43 -16.40
CA ALA A 132 -3.28 -1.33 -17.49
C ALA A 132 -4.48 -2.20 -17.12
N LEU A 133 -4.47 -2.82 -15.93
CA LEU A 133 -5.58 -3.62 -15.43
C LEU A 133 -6.85 -2.77 -15.27
N ALA A 134 -6.73 -1.56 -14.72
CA ALA A 134 -7.87 -0.66 -14.54
C ALA A 134 -8.45 -0.14 -15.87
N LEU A 135 -7.60 0.14 -16.85
CA LEU A 135 -8.02 0.48 -18.22
C LEU A 135 -8.78 -0.68 -18.85
N HIS A 136 -8.23 -1.89 -18.78
CA HIS A 136 -8.90 -3.08 -19.29
C HIS A 136 -10.30 -3.26 -18.68
N LEU A 137 -10.43 -3.10 -17.36
CA LEU A 137 -11.72 -3.22 -16.66
C LEU A 137 -12.75 -2.19 -17.14
N LEU A 138 -12.33 -0.95 -17.41
CA LEU A 138 -13.22 0.10 -17.93
C LEU A 138 -13.57 -0.13 -19.41
N GLU A 139 -12.57 -0.41 -20.25
CA GLU A 139 -12.74 -0.55 -21.70
C GLU A 139 -13.54 -1.81 -22.08
N SER A 140 -13.41 -2.88 -21.30
CA SER A 140 -14.22 -4.11 -21.46
C SER A 140 -15.63 -4.00 -20.88
N GLY A 141 -15.91 -2.96 -20.08
CA GLY A 141 -17.17 -2.81 -19.37
C GLY A 141 -17.38 -3.79 -18.20
N GLU A 142 -16.32 -4.49 -17.74
CA GLU A 142 -16.39 -5.34 -16.54
C GLU A 142 -16.69 -4.53 -15.26
N VAL A 143 -16.35 -3.25 -15.26
CA VAL A 143 -16.76 -2.26 -14.26
C VAL A 143 -17.16 -0.95 -14.93
N GLN A 144 -18.00 -0.18 -14.27
CA GLN A 144 -18.45 1.15 -14.70
C GLN A 144 -17.54 2.26 -14.18
N CYS A 145 -16.85 2.04 -13.05
CA CYS A 145 -15.93 3.01 -12.50
C CYS A 145 -14.77 2.38 -11.70
N ILE A 146 -13.70 3.15 -11.56
CA ILE A 146 -12.55 2.83 -10.72
C ILE A 146 -12.50 3.83 -9.57
N VAL A 147 -12.49 3.33 -8.33
CA VAL A 147 -12.23 4.14 -7.13
C VAL A 147 -10.75 4.05 -6.80
N HIS A 148 -10.04 5.18 -6.77
CA HIS A 148 -8.59 5.20 -6.55
C HIS A 148 -8.12 6.56 -5.99
N ALA A 149 -6.84 6.64 -5.61
CA ALA A 149 -6.28 7.85 -5.03
C ALA A 149 -5.87 8.87 -6.12
N ASN A 150 -6.28 10.12 -5.97
CA ASN A 150 -5.96 11.22 -6.89
C ASN A 150 -5.66 12.53 -6.12
N PRO A 151 -5.10 13.64 -6.69
CA PRO A 151 -5.10 14.92 -5.99
C PRO A 151 -6.52 15.24 -5.56
N SER A 152 -6.67 15.61 -4.29
CA SER A 152 -7.98 15.72 -3.69
C SER A 152 -8.70 16.97 -4.19
N VAL A 153 -9.92 16.79 -4.71
CA VAL A 153 -10.87 17.91 -4.86
C VAL A 153 -11.40 18.38 -3.51
N TYR A 154 -11.39 17.51 -2.48
CA TYR A 154 -11.91 17.81 -1.14
C TYR A 154 -11.01 18.78 -0.36
N TYR A 155 -9.69 18.72 -0.58
CA TYR A 155 -8.72 19.47 0.23
C TYR A 155 -8.19 20.74 -0.44
N ARG A 156 -8.54 21.00 -1.71
CA ARG A 156 -7.99 22.11 -2.53
C ARG A 156 -6.46 22.26 -2.40
N ASP A 157 -5.77 21.12 -2.31
CA ASP A 157 -4.35 21.01 -2.09
C ASP A 157 -3.81 19.91 -3.00
N LEU A 158 -2.98 20.32 -3.97
CA LEU A 158 -2.39 19.43 -4.98
C LEU A 158 -1.39 18.44 -4.39
N THR A 159 -0.89 18.71 -3.18
CA THR A 159 0.01 17.83 -2.45
C THR A 159 -0.72 16.76 -1.65
N SER A 160 -2.01 16.98 -1.40
CA SER A 160 -2.91 16.04 -0.74
C SER A 160 -3.66 15.17 -1.75
N SER A 161 -4.02 13.97 -1.33
CA SER A 161 -4.74 13.01 -2.16
C SER A 161 -6.06 12.60 -1.53
N GLY A 162 -7.09 12.48 -2.35
CA GLY A 162 -8.44 12.09 -1.96
C GLY A 162 -8.87 10.86 -2.74
N SER A 163 -10.08 10.41 -2.46
CA SER A 163 -10.76 9.46 -3.34
C SER A 163 -11.14 10.14 -4.66
N ARG A 164 -10.96 9.43 -5.77
CA ARG A 164 -11.51 9.76 -7.08
C ARG A 164 -12.23 8.56 -7.65
N VAL A 165 -13.35 8.85 -8.29
CA VAL A 165 -14.11 7.90 -9.10
C VAL A 165 -13.83 8.25 -10.57
N SER A 166 -13.11 7.39 -11.27
CA SER A 166 -12.83 7.55 -12.70
C SER A 166 -13.71 6.62 -13.51
N ARG A 167 -14.42 7.16 -14.51
CA ARG A 167 -15.31 6.46 -15.44
C ARG A 167 -14.76 6.44 -16.85
N THR A 168 -13.83 7.32 -17.19
CA THR A 168 -13.17 7.33 -18.50
C THR A 168 -11.67 7.07 -18.40
N LYS A 169 -11.07 6.73 -19.54
CA LYS A 169 -9.62 6.59 -19.71
C LYS A 169 -8.90 7.86 -19.26
N GLU A 170 -9.34 9.02 -19.71
CA GLU A 170 -8.73 10.32 -19.39
C GLU A 170 -8.79 10.60 -17.89
N GLU A 171 -9.92 10.29 -17.25
CA GLU A 171 -10.07 10.44 -15.80
C GLU A 171 -9.17 9.49 -15.02
N LEU A 172 -9.00 8.24 -15.49
CA LEU A 172 -8.12 7.27 -14.85
C LEU A 172 -6.65 7.67 -15.03
N LEU A 173 -6.26 8.03 -16.26
CA LEU A 173 -4.90 8.46 -16.59
C LEU A 173 -4.51 9.74 -15.83
N GLY A 174 -5.46 10.64 -15.60
CA GLY A 174 -5.26 11.84 -14.80
C GLY A 174 -4.92 11.59 -13.32
N GLY A 175 -5.04 10.34 -12.83
CA GLY A 175 -4.64 9.96 -11.47
C GLY A 175 -3.53 8.93 -11.36
N MET A 176 -2.81 8.67 -12.45
CA MET A 176 -1.64 7.80 -12.41
C MET A 176 -0.53 8.32 -11.50
N GLY A 177 0.29 7.38 -11.03
CA GLY A 177 1.46 7.64 -10.21
C GLY A 177 1.26 7.25 -8.75
N SER A 178 2.33 6.82 -8.09
CA SER A 178 2.32 6.55 -6.65
C SER A 178 2.08 7.84 -5.90
N ARG A 179 1.37 7.82 -4.77
CA ARG A 179 1.10 9.00 -3.94
C ARG A 179 1.60 8.76 -2.52
N TYR A 180 2.64 9.47 -2.13
CA TYR A 180 3.30 9.32 -0.82
C TYR A 180 2.85 10.38 0.18
N ALA A 181 1.57 10.74 0.20
CA ALA A 181 1.04 11.68 1.18
C ALA A 181 -0.45 11.46 1.45
N ARG A 182 -0.94 12.11 2.51
CA ARG A 182 -2.34 12.38 2.90
C ARG A 182 -3.39 11.80 1.93
N THR A 183 -3.86 10.58 2.14
CA THR A 183 -4.78 9.84 1.27
C THR A 183 -5.81 9.10 2.10
N ALA A 184 -7.09 9.39 1.87
CA ALA A 184 -8.24 8.63 2.34
C ALA A 184 -9.08 8.13 1.15
N VAL A 185 -8.66 7.02 0.55
CA VAL A 185 -9.28 6.53 -0.70
C VAL A 185 -10.72 6.03 -0.50
N LEU A 186 -11.10 5.68 0.73
CA LEU A 186 -12.46 5.26 1.04
C LEU A 186 -13.36 6.43 1.46
N GLN A 187 -12.84 7.66 1.51
CA GLN A 187 -13.69 8.83 1.66
C GLN A 187 -14.67 8.88 0.46
N GLY A 188 -15.97 8.99 0.73
CA GLY A 188 -17.00 8.99 -0.32
C GLY A 188 -17.33 7.63 -0.95
N ILE A 189 -16.74 6.51 -0.47
CA ILE A 189 -17.05 5.18 -1.04
C ILE A 189 -18.54 4.81 -0.94
N SER A 190 -19.22 5.32 0.09
CA SER A 190 -20.66 5.12 0.29
C SER A 190 -21.49 5.65 -0.87
N ASP A 191 -21.08 6.73 -1.52
CA ASP A 191 -21.82 7.31 -2.66
C ASP A 191 -21.74 6.39 -3.89
N VAL A 192 -20.57 5.78 -4.11
CA VAL A 192 -20.37 4.77 -5.18
C VAL A 192 -21.16 3.50 -4.89
N ILE A 193 -21.21 3.07 -3.63
CA ILE A 193 -22.03 1.91 -3.24
C ILE A 193 -23.52 2.21 -3.44
N CYS A 194 -23.98 3.41 -3.06
CA CYS A 194 -25.37 3.83 -3.21
C CYS A 194 -25.78 4.06 -4.66
N SER A 195 -24.85 4.42 -5.56
CA SER A 195 -25.15 4.55 -7.00
C SER A 195 -25.45 3.20 -7.65
N GLY A 196 -25.04 2.09 -7.02
CA GLY A 196 -25.20 0.74 -7.54
C GLY A 196 -24.27 0.40 -8.70
N GLU A 197 -23.32 1.29 -9.03
CA GLU A 197 -22.35 1.06 -10.09
C GLU A 197 -21.44 -0.13 -9.78
N LEU A 198 -21.14 -0.95 -10.78
CA LEU A 198 -20.07 -1.94 -10.70
C LEU A 198 -18.74 -1.21 -10.65
N PHE A 199 -17.91 -1.47 -9.64
CA PHE A 199 -16.65 -0.74 -9.49
C PHE A 199 -15.48 -1.65 -9.12
N ALA A 200 -14.27 -1.21 -9.47
CA ALA A 200 -13.04 -1.73 -8.88
C ALA A 200 -12.42 -0.69 -7.94
N LEU A 201 -11.74 -1.15 -6.90
CA LEU A 201 -11.02 -0.30 -5.96
C LEU A 201 -9.51 -0.51 -6.12
N ILE A 202 -8.75 0.57 -6.30
CA ILE A 202 -7.29 0.58 -6.23
C ILE A 202 -6.87 1.30 -4.96
N GLY A 203 -6.17 0.60 -4.06
CA GLY A 203 -5.76 1.18 -2.79
C GLY A 203 -4.51 0.52 -2.19
N LYS A 204 -4.03 1.08 -1.08
CA LYS A 204 -2.98 0.44 -0.28
C LYS A 204 -3.55 -0.81 0.39
N PRO A 205 -2.73 -1.76 0.85
CA PRO A 205 -3.22 -2.94 1.56
C PRO A 205 -4.18 -2.60 2.70
N CYS A 206 -3.91 -1.54 3.48
CA CYS A 206 -4.79 -1.11 4.56
C CYS A 206 -6.15 -0.56 4.09
N ASP A 207 -6.25 -0.01 2.88
CA ASP A 207 -7.52 0.43 2.28
C ASP A 207 -8.33 -0.79 1.82
N ILE A 208 -7.67 -1.74 1.16
CA ILE A 208 -8.28 -3.01 0.74
C ILE A 208 -8.81 -3.80 1.93
N ASN A 209 -8.03 -3.89 3.03
CA ASN A 209 -8.47 -4.52 4.26
C ASN A 209 -9.76 -3.88 4.82
N ALA A 210 -9.85 -2.55 4.80
CA ALA A 210 -11.04 -1.85 5.28
C ALA A 210 -12.27 -2.12 4.41
N MET A 211 -12.07 -2.21 3.09
CA MET A 211 -13.12 -2.59 2.14
C MET A 211 -13.58 -4.03 2.40
N VAL A 212 -12.66 -5.00 2.41
CA VAL A 212 -12.94 -6.42 2.61
C VAL A 212 -13.65 -6.68 3.93
N ASN A 213 -13.20 -6.07 5.03
CA ASN A 213 -13.81 -6.26 6.35
C ASN A 213 -15.30 -5.84 6.39
N GLY A 214 -15.71 -4.90 5.54
CA GLY A 214 -17.10 -4.43 5.49
C GLY A 214 -17.96 -5.08 4.42
N LEU A 215 -17.39 -5.76 3.41
CA LEU A 215 -18.13 -6.40 2.34
C LEU A 215 -19.18 -7.37 2.90
N GLY A 216 -20.38 -7.35 2.31
CA GLY A 216 -21.52 -8.18 2.75
C GLY A 216 -22.11 -7.82 4.11
N SER A 217 -21.58 -6.82 4.84
CA SER A 217 -22.09 -6.46 6.16
C SER A 217 -22.28 -4.97 6.42
N VAL A 218 -21.22 -4.16 6.34
CA VAL A 218 -21.31 -2.70 6.44
C VAL A 218 -21.53 -2.11 5.05
N TRP A 219 -20.83 -2.63 4.05
CA TRP A 219 -20.96 -2.28 2.64
C TRP A 219 -22.01 -3.18 1.96
N LYS A 220 -23.22 -3.26 2.52
CA LYS A 220 -24.32 -4.04 1.90
C LYS A 220 -24.68 -3.42 0.56
N GLY A 221 -24.85 -4.26 -0.46
CA GLY A 221 -25.15 -3.81 -1.82
C GLY A 221 -23.94 -3.26 -2.60
N ALA A 222 -22.74 -3.30 -2.02
CA ALA A 222 -21.53 -2.89 -2.74
C ALA A 222 -21.26 -3.82 -3.92
N ASN A 223 -21.37 -3.27 -5.13
CA ASN A 223 -21.04 -3.93 -6.39
C ASN A 223 -19.52 -3.83 -6.69
N CYS A 224 -18.70 -4.09 -5.68
CA CYS A 224 -17.24 -4.10 -5.82
C CYS A 224 -16.81 -5.38 -6.54
N ARG A 225 -16.42 -5.26 -7.80
CA ARG A 225 -16.00 -6.39 -8.61
C ARG A 225 -14.56 -6.78 -8.30
N TYR A 226 -13.62 -5.83 -8.30
CA TYR A 226 -12.19 -6.13 -8.13
C TYR A 226 -11.54 -5.24 -7.06
N LEU A 227 -10.64 -5.85 -6.29
CA LEU A 227 -9.77 -5.19 -5.33
C LEU A 227 -8.32 -5.26 -5.81
N LEU A 228 -7.76 -4.14 -6.23
CA LEU A 228 -6.40 -4.05 -6.75
C LEU A 228 -5.53 -3.28 -5.77
N SER A 229 -4.29 -3.74 -5.54
CA SER A 229 -3.40 -3.11 -4.57
C SER A 229 -1.97 -2.98 -5.07
N ILE A 230 -1.23 -2.10 -4.41
CA ILE A 230 0.23 -2.07 -4.47
C ILE A 230 0.82 -2.91 -3.34
N SER A 231 2.04 -3.41 -3.50
CA SER A 231 2.87 -3.68 -2.31
C SER A 231 3.22 -2.36 -1.64
N CYS A 232 3.04 -2.25 -0.33
CA CYS A 232 3.31 -1.01 0.39
C CYS A 232 4.52 -1.18 1.31
N GLY A 233 5.60 -0.45 1.04
CA GLY A 233 6.77 -0.37 1.92
C GLY A 233 6.39 0.27 3.25
N MET A 234 6.24 1.59 3.24
CA MET A 234 5.72 2.38 4.34
C MET A 234 5.01 3.60 3.77
N TYR A 235 4.14 4.20 4.58
CA TYR A 235 3.40 5.39 4.20
C TYR A 235 3.87 6.55 5.08
N PRO A 236 4.38 7.65 4.50
CA PRO A 236 4.90 8.73 5.30
C PRO A 236 3.77 9.53 5.98
N ASP A 237 4.13 10.46 6.85
CA ASP A 237 3.20 11.46 7.37
C ASP A 237 2.92 12.56 6.35
N GLY A 238 2.08 13.52 6.71
CA GLY A 238 1.64 14.52 5.76
C GLY A 238 2.60 15.68 5.57
N THR A 239 3.76 15.71 6.26
CA THR A 239 4.72 16.82 6.16
C THR A 239 5.67 16.70 4.98
N THR A 240 5.78 15.51 4.39
CA THR A 240 6.70 15.21 3.28
C THR A 240 6.55 16.17 2.09
N PRO A 241 5.33 16.44 1.55
CA PRO A 241 5.20 17.40 0.46
C PRO A 241 5.56 18.83 0.88
N ASP A 242 5.15 19.26 2.07
CA ASP A 242 5.43 20.63 2.55
C ASP A 242 6.93 20.87 2.66
N LYS A 243 7.68 19.89 3.16
CA LYS A 243 9.15 19.93 3.26
C LYS A 243 9.81 20.02 1.90
N PHE A 244 9.28 19.31 0.90
CA PHE A 244 9.78 19.41 -0.47
C PHE A 244 9.57 20.82 -1.03
N LEU A 245 8.36 21.36 -0.90
CA LEU A 245 8.05 22.72 -1.34
C LEU A 245 8.92 23.76 -0.62
N GLN A 246 9.10 23.62 0.69
CA GLN A 246 9.96 24.48 1.50
C GLN A 246 11.43 24.43 1.05
N MET A 247 11.97 23.24 0.74
CA MET A 247 13.35 23.08 0.26
C MET A 247 13.59 23.87 -1.03
N HIS A 248 12.58 23.93 -1.91
CA HIS A 248 12.65 24.65 -3.17
C HIS A 248 12.09 26.08 -3.10
N LYS A 249 11.66 26.54 -1.91
CA LYS A 249 11.05 27.87 -1.68
C LYS A 249 9.84 28.11 -2.60
N ILE A 250 8.98 27.11 -2.71
CA ILE A 250 7.74 27.14 -3.49
C ILE A 250 6.59 27.28 -2.52
N GLU A 251 5.73 28.29 -2.72
CA GLU A 251 4.47 28.40 -1.98
C GLU A 251 3.45 27.42 -2.55
N SER A 252 2.61 26.84 -1.68
CA SER A 252 1.65 25.81 -2.09
C SER A 252 0.66 26.29 -3.17
N GLU A 253 0.32 27.58 -3.12
CA GLU A 253 -0.56 28.30 -4.01
C GLU A 253 0.04 28.50 -5.41
N ASP A 254 1.37 28.46 -5.52
CA ASP A 254 2.09 28.60 -6.79
C ASP A 254 2.24 27.27 -7.54
N VAL A 255 1.90 26.14 -6.90
CA VAL A 255 1.94 24.81 -7.53
C VAL A 255 0.81 24.70 -8.56
N GLU A 256 1.18 24.35 -9.79
CA GLU A 256 0.24 24.02 -10.88
C GLU A 256 0.10 22.50 -11.01
N THR A 257 1.20 21.77 -10.95
CA THR A 257 1.20 20.31 -10.94
C THR A 257 2.14 19.76 -9.87
N PHE A 258 1.71 18.66 -9.23
CA PHE A 258 2.53 17.91 -8.27
C PHE A 258 2.42 16.41 -8.59
N GLN A 259 3.53 15.83 -9.03
CA GLN A 259 3.63 14.41 -9.38
C GLN A 259 4.61 13.72 -8.42
N TRP A 260 4.12 12.78 -7.64
CA TRP A 260 4.92 12.06 -6.65
C TRP A 260 5.91 11.06 -7.24
N ARG A 261 5.53 10.36 -8.32
CA ARG A 261 6.40 9.42 -9.03
C ARG A 261 5.92 9.15 -10.45
N GLY A 262 6.83 9.17 -11.41
CA GLY A 262 6.56 8.84 -12.81
C GLY A 262 7.63 9.37 -13.77
N ASN A 263 7.32 9.36 -15.07
CA ASN A 263 8.20 9.80 -16.16
C ASN A 263 9.51 8.98 -16.22
N GLY A 264 9.36 7.66 -16.21
CA GLY A 264 10.44 6.69 -16.14
C GLY A 264 10.41 5.87 -14.84
N CYS A 265 11.26 4.86 -14.76
CA CYS A 265 11.40 4.03 -13.58
C CYS A 265 12.87 4.06 -13.10
N PRO A 266 13.15 4.54 -11.87
CA PRO A 266 12.19 5.02 -10.86
C PRO A 266 11.53 6.38 -11.14
N GLY A 267 12.10 7.17 -12.06
CA GLY A 267 11.55 8.44 -12.52
C GLY A 267 11.75 9.61 -11.54
N ASP A 268 11.00 10.69 -11.78
CA ASP A 268 10.98 11.87 -10.91
C ASP A 268 10.24 11.57 -9.60
N CYS A 269 10.69 12.10 -8.46
CA CYS A 269 10.05 11.91 -7.15
C CYS A 269 10.38 13.05 -6.16
N PRO A 270 9.46 13.98 -5.89
CA PRO A 270 8.38 14.42 -6.76
C PRO A 270 8.90 15.32 -7.89
N GLY A 271 8.08 15.51 -8.93
CA GLY A 271 8.16 16.59 -9.90
C GLY A 271 7.07 17.64 -9.63
N VAL A 272 7.42 18.92 -9.74
CA VAL A 272 6.54 20.07 -9.51
C VAL A 272 6.70 21.07 -10.64
N VAL A 273 5.58 21.53 -11.19
CA VAL A 273 5.54 22.69 -12.10
C VAL A 273 4.77 23.80 -11.41
N THR A 274 5.34 25.01 -11.39
CA THR A 274 4.69 26.20 -10.86
C THR A 274 3.85 26.90 -11.91
N LYS A 275 2.88 27.72 -11.49
CA LYS A 275 2.07 28.57 -12.38
C LYS A 275 2.88 29.57 -13.22
N SER A 276 4.12 29.84 -12.81
CA SER A 276 5.09 30.64 -13.58
C SER A 276 5.87 29.84 -14.63
N GLY A 277 5.59 28.54 -14.77
CA GLY A 277 6.24 27.63 -15.71
C GLY A 277 7.58 27.07 -15.23
N LYS A 278 7.99 27.31 -13.97
CA LYS A 278 9.23 26.74 -13.43
C LYS A 278 9.00 25.28 -13.07
N SER A 279 9.95 24.43 -13.41
CA SER A 279 9.90 22.99 -13.11
C SER A 279 10.99 22.61 -12.10
N PHE A 280 10.60 21.82 -11.11
CA PHE A 280 11.49 21.28 -10.07
C PHE A 280 11.27 19.78 -9.99
N ALA A 281 12.33 18.99 -9.96
CA ALA A 281 12.24 17.53 -9.81
C ALA A 281 13.44 17.01 -9.03
N MET A 282 13.25 15.90 -8.31
CA MET A 282 14.31 15.12 -7.68
C MET A 282 14.32 13.70 -8.24
N ASP A 283 15.50 13.08 -8.29
CA ASP A 283 15.61 11.65 -8.54
C ASP A 283 15.05 10.86 -7.34
N TYR A 284 14.37 9.74 -7.61
CA TYR A 284 13.79 8.88 -6.59
C TYR A 284 14.78 8.45 -5.51
N VAL A 285 15.97 8.02 -5.89
CA VAL A 285 16.97 7.55 -4.94
C VAL A 285 17.41 8.72 -4.07
N ASP A 286 17.64 9.89 -4.66
CA ASP A 286 17.99 11.10 -3.90
C ASP A 286 16.89 11.46 -2.89
N PHE A 287 15.63 11.50 -3.31
CA PHE A 287 14.50 11.83 -2.44
C PHE A 287 14.41 10.91 -1.21
N TRP A 288 14.61 9.60 -1.41
CA TRP A 288 14.61 8.62 -0.32
C TRP A 288 15.98 8.41 0.33
N THR A 289 17.03 9.12 -0.06
CA THR A 289 18.36 9.00 0.60
C THR A 289 18.94 10.35 1.01
N VAL A 290 18.16 11.45 0.89
CA VAL A 290 18.56 12.81 1.25
C VAL A 290 19.31 12.78 2.59
N PRO A 291 20.57 13.24 2.63
CA PRO A 291 21.36 13.24 3.83
C PRO A 291 20.67 13.97 5.01
N PRO A 292 20.89 13.50 6.26
CA PRO A 292 21.73 12.35 6.60
C PRO A 292 21.05 11.03 6.24
N ARG A 293 21.80 10.09 5.63
CA ARG A 293 21.32 8.82 5.02
C ARG A 293 20.56 7.86 5.96
N ASN A 294 20.44 8.18 7.25
CA ASN A 294 19.67 7.44 8.26
C ASN A 294 18.54 8.27 8.92
N HIS A 295 18.39 9.55 8.54
CA HIS A 295 17.44 10.52 9.08
C HIS A 295 17.09 11.58 8.02
N SER A 296 16.80 11.17 6.78
CA SER A 296 16.28 12.11 5.78
C SER A 296 15.10 12.86 6.40
N ILE A 297 15.09 14.19 6.28
CA ILE A 297 14.00 15.03 6.78
C ILE A 297 12.63 14.63 6.18
N LEU A 298 12.66 13.91 5.05
CA LEU A 298 11.51 13.42 4.30
C LEU A 298 11.09 11.99 4.71
N HIS A 299 11.91 11.27 5.48
CA HIS A 299 11.64 9.91 6.00
C HIS A 299 10.79 9.92 7.28
N THR A 300 9.57 10.42 7.16
CA THR A 300 8.64 10.48 8.29
C THR A 300 7.60 9.36 8.23
N TRP A 301 7.85 8.22 8.87
CA TRP A 301 6.91 7.09 8.78
C TRP A 301 5.79 7.13 9.82
N GLN A 302 4.57 6.79 9.42
CA GLN A 302 3.49 6.59 10.39
C GLN A 302 3.76 5.38 11.27
N TRP A 303 3.51 5.53 12.58
CA TRP A 303 3.71 4.46 13.56
C TRP A 303 3.00 3.16 13.15
N ARG A 304 1.74 3.26 12.72
CA ARG A 304 0.96 2.14 12.17
C ARG A 304 1.70 1.32 11.12
N CYS A 305 2.50 1.93 10.26
CA CYS A 305 3.21 1.21 9.18
C CYS A 305 4.29 0.26 9.70
N LYS A 306 4.86 0.57 10.88
CA LYS A 306 5.82 -0.31 11.58
C LYS A 306 5.15 -1.57 12.12
N LEU A 307 3.86 -1.48 12.42
CA LEU A 307 3.02 -2.54 12.98
C LEU A 307 2.10 -3.18 11.95
N CYS A 308 2.23 -2.81 10.67
CA CYS A 308 1.24 -3.15 9.65
C CYS A 308 1.30 -4.65 9.31
N PRO A 309 0.24 -5.43 9.62
CA PRO A 309 0.24 -6.88 9.44
C PRO A 309 0.20 -7.31 7.96
N ASP A 310 -0.35 -6.48 7.09
CA ASP A 310 -0.48 -6.76 5.66
C ASP A 310 0.22 -5.67 4.84
N TYR A 311 1.21 -6.10 4.07
CA TYR A 311 2.09 -5.23 3.31
C TYR A 311 2.27 -5.64 1.85
N LEU A 312 1.86 -6.86 1.52
CA LEU A 312 1.84 -7.39 0.16
C LEU A 312 0.39 -7.56 -0.34
N GLY A 313 -0.56 -6.82 0.23
CA GLY A 313 -1.96 -6.79 -0.22
C GLY A 313 -2.61 -8.18 -0.19
N MET A 314 -2.46 -8.91 0.91
CA MET A 314 -2.90 -10.31 1.02
C MET A 314 -4.41 -10.50 0.75
N GLN A 315 -5.21 -9.46 1.01
CA GLN A 315 -6.66 -9.47 0.81
C GLN A 315 -7.11 -8.88 -0.55
N ALA A 316 -6.19 -8.44 -1.40
CA ALA A 316 -6.53 -7.94 -2.74
C ALA A 316 -6.74 -9.12 -3.72
N ASP A 317 -7.39 -8.88 -4.85
CA ASP A 317 -7.45 -9.84 -5.97
C ASP A 317 -6.13 -9.86 -6.75
N VAL A 318 -5.55 -8.68 -7.00
CA VAL A 318 -4.28 -8.51 -7.69
C VAL A 318 -3.43 -7.47 -6.97
N VAL A 319 -2.15 -7.79 -6.80
CA VAL A 319 -1.15 -6.91 -6.21
C VAL A 319 -0.06 -6.65 -7.21
N VAL A 320 0.29 -5.38 -7.41
CA VAL A 320 1.38 -4.97 -8.29
C VAL A 320 2.50 -4.38 -7.43
N MET A 321 3.74 -4.78 -7.71
CA MET A 321 4.90 -4.36 -6.93
C MET A 321 6.10 -3.98 -7.79
N ASP A 322 6.87 -3.02 -7.29
CA ASP A 322 8.22 -2.76 -7.79
C ASP A 322 9.07 -4.02 -7.61
N CYS A 323 9.94 -4.28 -8.57
CA CYS A 323 10.76 -5.49 -8.58
C CYS A 323 12.24 -5.14 -8.77
N TRP A 324 12.73 -4.11 -8.10
CA TRP A 324 14.16 -3.84 -8.07
C TRP A 324 14.89 -4.88 -7.23
N PRO A 325 16.06 -5.38 -7.67
CA PRO A 325 16.93 -6.19 -6.83
C PRO A 325 17.14 -5.55 -5.46
N ARG A 326 16.92 -6.32 -4.38
CA ARG A 326 17.09 -5.87 -2.98
C ARG A 326 16.29 -4.64 -2.56
N SER A 327 15.27 -4.25 -3.32
CA SER A 327 14.57 -2.95 -3.17
C SER A 327 15.50 -1.73 -3.34
N GLU A 328 16.60 -1.88 -4.08
CA GLU A 328 17.62 -0.84 -4.30
C GLU A 328 17.61 -0.43 -5.78
N PRO A 329 16.76 0.52 -6.18
CA PRO A 329 16.86 1.11 -7.52
C PRO A 329 18.19 1.88 -7.68
N GLU A 330 18.67 1.96 -8.92
CA GLU A 330 19.78 2.83 -9.28
C GLU A 330 19.28 4.23 -9.65
N HIS A 331 20.14 5.24 -9.46
CA HIS A 331 19.86 6.60 -9.91
C HIS A 331 19.59 6.59 -11.41
N ARG A 332 18.59 7.37 -11.84
CA ARG A 332 18.18 7.43 -13.25
C ARG A 332 19.36 7.72 -14.18
N ASP A 333 20.22 8.65 -13.79
CA ASP A 333 21.31 9.15 -14.63
C ASP A 333 22.64 8.38 -14.44
N SER A 334 22.66 7.36 -13.57
CA SER A 334 23.84 6.54 -13.29
C SER A 334 23.57 5.03 -13.33
N MET A 335 22.46 4.64 -13.98
CA MET A 335 22.10 3.23 -14.09
C MET A 335 23.10 2.44 -14.92
N THR A 336 23.54 1.31 -14.38
CA THR A 336 24.52 0.40 -14.95
C THR A 336 23.99 -0.27 -16.23
N PRO A 337 24.87 -0.68 -17.16
CA PRO A 337 24.44 -1.37 -18.38
C PRO A 337 23.63 -2.64 -18.11
N SER A 338 23.94 -3.38 -17.04
CA SER A 338 23.20 -4.58 -16.63
C SER A 338 21.78 -4.30 -16.15
N ARG A 339 21.47 -3.06 -15.76
CA ARG A 339 20.15 -2.63 -15.29
C ARG A 339 19.48 -1.63 -16.20
N ALA A 340 20.07 -1.30 -17.35
CA ALA A 340 19.54 -0.29 -18.28
C ALA A 340 18.07 -0.53 -18.67
N GLY A 341 17.63 -1.79 -18.80
CA GLY A 341 16.25 -2.13 -19.10
C GLY A 341 15.24 -1.72 -18.01
N GLU A 342 15.67 -1.49 -16.77
CA GLU A 342 14.79 -1.03 -15.69
C GLU A 342 14.25 0.38 -15.95
N ARG A 343 14.87 1.19 -16.83
CA ARG A 343 14.43 2.57 -17.19
C ARG A 343 13.00 2.57 -17.73
N ASP A 344 12.67 1.55 -18.52
CA ASP A 344 11.36 1.42 -19.14
C ASP A 344 10.31 0.98 -18.13
N GLY A 345 10.73 0.42 -16.99
CA GLY A 345 9.87 -0.05 -15.92
C GLY A 345 9.17 -1.36 -16.26
N TRP A 346 9.21 -2.30 -15.33
CA TRP A 346 8.31 -3.45 -15.27
C TRP A 346 7.96 -3.70 -13.80
N VAL A 347 6.97 -4.55 -13.58
CA VAL A 347 6.42 -4.84 -12.25
C VAL A 347 6.21 -6.32 -12.08
N TYR A 348 6.15 -6.76 -10.83
CA TYR A 348 5.56 -8.04 -10.53
C TYR A 348 4.08 -7.91 -10.23
N ILE A 349 3.32 -8.87 -10.73
CA ILE A 349 1.87 -8.94 -10.64
C ILE A 349 1.54 -10.25 -9.96
N VAL A 350 1.00 -10.15 -8.75
CA VAL A 350 0.62 -11.29 -7.91
C VAL A 350 -0.89 -11.35 -7.86
N ALA A 351 -1.49 -12.30 -8.57
CA ALA A 351 -2.90 -12.60 -8.45
C ALA A 351 -3.12 -13.49 -7.22
N ARG A 352 -3.92 -13.01 -6.27
CA ARG A 352 -4.24 -13.68 -5.01
C ARG A 352 -5.48 -14.56 -5.10
N THR A 353 -6.37 -14.24 -6.03
CA THR A 353 -7.65 -14.94 -6.23
C THR A 353 -7.75 -15.49 -7.65
N PRO A 354 -8.57 -16.53 -7.90
CA PRO A 354 -8.82 -17.01 -9.27
C PRO A 354 -9.40 -15.93 -10.18
N GLN A 355 -10.24 -15.07 -9.59
CA GLN A 355 -10.78 -13.91 -10.29
C GLN A 355 -9.68 -12.91 -10.68
N GLY A 356 -8.75 -12.59 -9.78
CA GLY A 356 -7.59 -11.75 -10.09
C GLY A 356 -6.69 -12.37 -11.16
N SER A 357 -6.49 -13.69 -11.12
CA SER A 357 -5.69 -14.40 -12.13
C SER A 357 -6.34 -14.34 -13.51
N GLY A 358 -7.66 -14.57 -13.57
CA GLY A 358 -8.42 -14.42 -14.81
C GLY A 358 -8.42 -12.99 -15.35
N LEU A 359 -8.43 -11.97 -14.49
CA LEU A 359 -8.28 -10.58 -14.93
C LEU A 359 -6.91 -10.33 -15.58
N VAL A 360 -5.83 -10.82 -14.99
CA VAL A 360 -4.48 -10.67 -15.57
C VAL A 360 -4.41 -11.33 -16.95
N GLN A 361 -4.95 -12.55 -17.09
CA GLN A 361 -4.98 -13.27 -18.37
C GLN A 361 -5.79 -12.51 -19.42
N ARG A 362 -7.01 -12.06 -19.11
CA ARG A 362 -7.82 -11.28 -20.07
C ARG A 362 -7.16 -9.96 -20.47
N ALA A 363 -6.46 -9.31 -19.53
CA ALA A 363 -5.73 -8.07 -19.82
C ALA A 363 -4.55 -8.30 -20.78
N GLU A 364 -3.85 -9.44 -20.63
CA GLU A 364 -2.80 -9.89 -21.54
C GLU A 364 -3.36 -10.25 -22.92
N GLU A 365 -4.41 -11.08 -22.98
CA GLU A 365 -5.08 -11.48 -24.22
C GLU A 365 -5.63 -10.27 -25.00
N ALA A 366 -6.14 -9.27 -24.29
CA ALA A 366 -6.61 -8.02 -24.88
C ALA A 366 -5.48 -7.07 -25.31
N GLY A 367 -4.21 -7.41 -25.06
CA GLY A 367 -3.06 -6.58 -25.39
C GLY A 367 -2.97 -5.28 -24.59
N THR A 368 -3.63 -5.20 -23.44
CA THR A 368 -3.53 -4.04 -22.52
C THR A 368 -2.33 -4.17 -21.58
N LEU A 369 -1.90 -5.41 -21.33
CA LEU A 369 -0.79 -5.80 -20.47
C LEU A 369 0.15 -6.72 -21.25
N VAL A 370 1.45 -6.56 -21.08
CA VAL A 370 2.48 -7.45 -21.64
C VAL A 370 3.13 -8.20 -20.50
N LEU A 371 3.14 -9.52 -20.55
CA LEU A 371 3.85 -10.37 -19.59
C LEU A 371 5.11 -10.96 -20.22
N TYR A 372 6.11 -11.20 -19.37
CA TYR A 372 7.36 -11.84 -19.74
C TYR A 372 7.33 -13.30 -19.31
N GLU A 373 7.26 -14.22 -20.28
CA GLU A 373 7.26 -15.67 -20.03
C GLU A 373 8.56 -16.17 -19.39
N ASP A 374 9.70 -15.55 -19.71
CA ASP A 374 11.02 -15.92 -19.24
C ASP A 374 11.38 -15.34 -17.85
N ARG A 375 10.46 -14.59 -17.22
CA ARG A 375 10.70 -13.81 -15.99
C ARG A 375 9.66 -14.04 -14.89
N THR A 376 8.92 -15.15 -14.93
CA THR A 376 7.96 -15.52 -13.91
C THR A 376 8.63 -15.61 -12.53
N PRO A 377 8.23 -14.79 -11.53
CA PRO A 377 8.87 -14.79 -10.24
C PRO A 377 8.36 -15.92 -9.34
N GLY A 378 9.25 -16.42 -8.47
CA GLY A 378 8.90 -17.27 -7.34
C GLY A 378 9.02 -16.52 -6.01
N PHE A 379 8.73 -17.20 -4.90
CA PHE A 379 8.82 -16.59 -3.56
C PHE A 379 10.21 -16.07 -3.22
N GLU A 380 11.26 -16.82 -3.54
CA GLU A 380 12.63 -16.43 -3.24
C GLU A 380 13.01 -15.15 -3.99
N ASP A 381 12.50 -14.96 -5.21
CA ASP A 381 12.74 -13.74 -5.97
C ASP A 381 11.98 -12.54 -5.34
N ILE A 382 10.74 -12.72 -4.90
CA ILE A 382 10.03 -11.67 -4.14
C ILE A 382 10.76 -11.35 -2.83
N ARG A 383 11.21 -12.35 -2.07
CA ARG A 383 11.98 -12.14 -0.82
C ARG A 383 13.27 -11.39 -1.09
N PHE A 384 13.97 -11.74 -2.17
CA PHE A 384 15.19 -11.08 -2.61
C PHE A 384 14.95 -9.62 -3.02
N ARG A 385 13.85 -9.32 -3.71
CA ARG A 385 13.51 -7.97 -4.16
C ARG A 385 12.79 -7.12 -3.13
N GLN A 386 12.23 -7.75 -2.10
CA GLN A 386 11.47 -7.11 -1.01
C GLN A 386 12.04 -7.45 0.38
N PRO A 387 13.37 -7.34 0.64
CA PRO A 387 13.98 -7.76 1.90
C PRO A 387 13.47 -6.96 3.11
N HIS A 388 13.05 -5.71 2.89
CA HIS A 388 12.42 -4.89 3.92
C HIS A 388 11.07 -5.47 4.38
N GLN A 389 10.34 -6.13 3.48
CA GLN A 389 9.10 -6.83 3.77
C GLN A 389 9.35 -8.12 4.55
N VAL A 390 10.37 -8.88 4.15
CA VAL A 390 10.85 -10.06 4.90
C VAL A 390 11.19 -9.68 6.34
N ARG A 391 12.02 -8.65 6.53
CA ARG A 391 12.39 -8.16 7.86
C ARG A 391 11.16 -7.71 8.66
N ARG A 392 10.19 -7.04 8.02
CA ARG A 392 8.95 -6.67 8.70
C ARG A 392 8.19 -7.91 9.14
N ALA A 393 7.96 -8.89 8.27
CA ALA A 393 7.29 -10.16 8.56
C ALA A 393 7.88 -10.83 9.81
N LEU A 394 9.21 -10.99 9.83
CA LEU A 394 9.95 -11.68 10.89
C LEU A 394 9.96 -10.91 12.22
N THR A 395 9.81 -9.58 12.17
CA THR A 395 9.85 -8.72 13.38
C THR A 395 8.47 -8.28 13.88
N GLN A 396 7.38 -8.73 13.26
CA GLN A 396 6.03 -8.31 13.67
C GLN A 396 5.71 -8.68 15.10
N TRP A 397 6.09 -9.89 15.53
CA TRP A 397 5.79 -10.37 16.87
C TRP A 397 6.40 -9.45 17.94
N SER A 398 7.70 -9.21 17.87
CA SER A 398 8.42 -8.36 18.83
C SER A 398 7.91 -6.92 18.81
N ARG A 399 7.61 -6.36 17.62
CA ARG A 399 7.04 -5.01 17.51
C ARG A 399 5.66 -4.89 18.14
N ARG A 400 4.81 -5.91 17.99
CA ARG A 400 3.47 -5.93 18.60
C ARG A 400 3.54 -6.09 20.12
N LEU A 401 4.43 -6.94 20.61
CA LEU A 401 4.68 -7.10 22.04
C LEU A 401 5.15 -5.77 22.66
N ALA A 402 6.17 -5.15 22.08
CA ALA A 402 6.68 -3.85 22.54
C ALA A 402 5.61 -2.75 22.52
N HIS A 403 4.72 -2.74 21.52
CA HIS A 403 3.60 -1.81 21.49
C HIS A 403 2.60 -2.05 22.64
N SER A 404 2.30 -3.32 22.94
CA SER A 404 1.35 -3.70 24.00
C SER A 404 1.85 -3.37 25.41
N GLU A 405 3.16 -3.44 25.65
CA GLU A 405 3.78 -3.09 26.95
C GLU A 405 3.65 -1.59 27.26
N SER A 406 3.43 -0.75 26.25
CA SER A 406 3.18 0.69 26.41
C SER A 406 1.73 1.03 26.78
N SER A 407 0.95 0.06 27.29
CA SER A 407 -0.48 0.19 27.62
C SER A 407 -1.37 0.59 26.43
N HIS A 408 -0.91 0.35 25.21
CA HIS A 408 -1.70 0.51 24.00
C HIS A 408 -2.41 -0.81 23.64
N PRO A 409 -3.60 -0.76 23.03
CA PRO A 409 -4.25 -1.94 22.47
C PRO A 409 -3.32 -2.63 21.48
N VAL A 410 -3.44 -3.96 21.41
CA VAL A 410 -2.58 -4.74 20.53
C VAL A 410 -2.93 -4.42 19.08
N PRO A 411 -1.90 -4.22 18.22
CA PRO A 411 -2.13 -3.98 16.81
C PRO A 411 -2.90 -5.15 16.18
N PRO A 412 -3.64 -4.89 15.09
CA PRO A 412 -4.54 -5.85 14.46
C PRO A 412 -3.84 -7.20 14.26
N ARG A 413 -4.53 -8.27 14.69
CA ARG A 413 -4.03 -9.64 14.60
C ARG A 413 -4.09 -10.12 13.16
N VAL A 414 -2.95 -10.44 12.54
CA VAL A 414 -2.97 -11.45 11.46
C VAL A 414 -3.40 -12.74 12.11
N PHE A 415 -4.46 -13.37 11.59
CA PHE A 415 -4.79 -14.72 11.99
C PHE A 415 -3.59 -15.66 11.67
N ARG A 416 -3.40 -16.68 12.51
CA ARG A 416 -2.13 -17.38 12.80
C ARG A 416 -1.26 -17.75 11.58
N TRP A 417 -0.12 -17.07 11.42
CA TRP A 417 1.06 -17.64 10.74
C TRP A 417 2.26 -17.88 11.68
N GLY A 418 2.26 -17.24 12.87
CA GLY A 418 3.32 -17.38 13.87
C GLY A 418 3.25 -18.62 14.76
N GLU A 419 2.09 -19.27 14.90
CA GLU A 419 1.99 -20.48 15.76
C GLU A 419 2.47 -21.77 15.07
N ARG A 420 2.73 -21.73 13.75
CA ARG A 420 3.26 -22.87 12.96
C ARG A 420 4.71 -22.67 12.49
N GLN A 421 5.44 -21.71 13.04
CA GLN A 421 6.86 -21.52 12.69
C GLN A 421 7.81 -22.59 13.25
N SER A 422 7.32 -23.58 14.01
CA SER A 422 8.14 -24.65 14.57
C SER A 422 8.62 -25.72 13.56
N ARG A 423 8.33 -25.58 12.25
CA ARG A 423 8.60 -26.66 11.26
C ARG A 423 8.88 -26.17 9.83
N LEU A 424 9.87 -25.29 9.63
CA LEU A 424 10.46 -25.12 8.28
C LEU A 424 11.83 -25.81 8.21
N PRO A 425 12.10 -26.64 7.18
CA PRO A 425 13.38 -27.33 7.06
C PRO A 425 14.50 -26.34 6.70
N LYS A 426 15.63 -26.47 7.42
CA LYS A 426 16.87 -25.71 7.25
C LYS A 426 17.37 -25.81 5.80
N GLN A 427 17.30 -24.73 5.02
CA GLN A 427 18.15 -24.57 3.83
C GLN A 427 19.25 -23.56 4.13
N HIS A 428 20.49 -24.03 4.01
CA HIS A 428 21.71 -23.29 4.27
C HIS A 428 21.89 -22.14 3.26
N CYS A 429 21.63 -20.91 3.68
CA CYS A 429 22.17 -19.72 3.00
C CYS A 429 23.43 -19.27 3.74
N GLY A 430 24.58 -19.71 3.24
CA GLY A 430 25.88 -19.20 3.65
C GLY A 430 26.11 -17.80 3.09
N GLY A 431 26.40 -16.83 3.95
CA GLY A 431 26.80 -15.49 3.53
C GLY A 431 26.80 -14.52 4.71
N ARG A 432 27.99 -14.15 5.18
CA ARG A 432 28.24 -13.28 6.34
C ARG A 432 27.64 -11.89 6.09
N ILE A 433 26.87 -11.39 7.05
CA ILE A 433 26.44 -9.98 7.14
C ILE A 433 27.18 -9.40 8.36
N CYS A 434 28.04 -8.41 8.12
CA CYS A 434 28.52 -7.47 9.12
C CYS A 434 27.53 -6.31 9.27
#